data_AF-A0A1H9PDI0-F1
#
_entry.id   AF-A0A1H9PDI0-F1
#
_cell.length_a   1.000
_cell.length_b   1.000
_cell.length_c   1.000
_cell.angle_alpha   90.00
_cell.angle_beta   90.00
_cell.angle_gamma   90.00
#
_symmetry.space_group_name_H-M   'P 1'
#
loop_
_entity.id
_entity.type
_entity.pdbx_description
1 polymer ?
#
loop_
_entity_poly.entity_id
_entity_poly.type
_entity_poly.pdbx_seq_one_letter_code
_entity_poly.pdbx_strand_id
1 'polypeptide(L)'
;MSVEPERIRALDRATKQLLWDRMISSKQTVSSYVVMLDGGSLETMELTAAQAEGFECLTCKTQCSTGTEAFVPVGRIPSVGSVFQCVACAGGAR
;
A
#
# COMPACT_ATOMS: atom_id res chain seq x y z
N MET A 1 -17.41 30.88 22.79
CA MET A 1 -16.51 29.72 22.98
C MET A 1 -15.36 29.86 21.99
N SER A 2 -14.20 30.34 22.43
CA SER A 2 -13.02 30.49 21.58
C SER A 2 -12.28 29.15 21.54
N VAL A 3 -12.36 28.42 20.44
CA VAL A 3 -11.47 27.28 20.21
C VAL A 3 -10.09 27.83 19.85
N GLU A 4 -9.11 27.61 20.72
CA GLU A 4 -7.74 28.10 20.54
C GLU A 4 -7.12 27.46 19.29
N PRO A 5 -6.73 28.24 18.26
CA PRO A 5 -6.23 27.72 16.99
C PRO A 5 -5.00 26.82 17.13
N GLU A 6 -4.20 27.04 18.17
CA GLU A 6 -2.97 26.28 18.42
C GLU A 6 -3.23 24.83 18.81
N ARG A 7 -4.31 24.56 19.57
CA ARG A 7 -4.73 23.19 19.92
C ARG A 7 -5.15 22.39 18.69
N ILE A 8 -5.84 23.04 17.74
CA ILE A 8 -6.24 22.41 16.47
C ILE A 8 -5.02 22.08 15.62
N ARG A 9 -4.03 22.99 15.54
CA ARG A 9 -2.77 22.77 14.80
C ARG A 9 -1.89 21.68 15.42
N ALA A 10 -1.84 21.61 16.75
CA ALA A 10 -1.11 20.56 17.47
C ALA A 10 -1.75 19.18 17.24
N LEU A 11 -3.09 19.10 17.26
CA LEU A 11 -3.83 17.89 16.93
C LEU A 11 -3.57 17.46 15.48
N ASP A 12 -3.61 18.40 14.54
CA ASP A 12 -3.29 18.15 13.11
C ASP A 12 -1.87 17.59 12.93
N ARG A 13 -0.88 18.14 13.65
CA ARG A 13 0.50 17.64 13.62
C ARG A 13 0.61 16.23 14.20
N ALA A 14 -0.01 15.97 15.34
CA ALA A 14 0.02 14.65 15.97
C ALA A 14 -0.65 13.59 15.09
N THR A 15 -1.80 13.91 14.49
CA THR A 15 -2.48 13.02 13.54
C THR A 15 -1.62 12.75 12.31
N LYS A 16 -0.98 13.77 11.72
CA LYS A 16 -0.04 13.58 10.62
C LYS A 16 1.12 12.69 11.04
N GLN A 17 1.75 12.92 12.19
CA GLN A 17 2.84 12.07 12.65
C GLN A 17 2.41 10.60 12.78
N LEU A 18 1.25 10.34 13.39
CA LEU A 18 0.71 8.97 13.52
C LEU A 18 0.44 8.30 12.16
N LEU A 19 -0.10 9.05 11.20
CA LEU A 19 -0.31 8.54 9.84
C LEU A 19 1.01 8.24 9.12
N TRP A 20 2.02 9.09 9.31
CA TRP A 20 3.36 8.88 8.78
C TRP A 20 4.01 7.65 9.41
N ASP A 21 3.98 7.53 10.73
CA ASP A 21 4.56 6.39 11.46
C ASP A 21 3.89 5.07 11.01
N ARG A 22 2.56 5.07 10.87
CA ARG A 22 1.80 3.93 10.35
C ARG A 22 2.23 3.58 8.92
N MET A 23 2.39 4.58 8.05
CA MET A 23 2.84 4.36 6.67
C MET A 23 4.24 3.78 6.62
N ILE A 24 5.19 4.33 7.40
CA ILE A 24 6.56 3.79 7.47
C ILE A 24 6.55 2.36 7.99
N SER A 25 5.81 2.08 9.06
CA SER A 25 5.67 0.71 9.59
C SER A 25 5.13 -0.23 8.53
N SER A 26 4.08 0.16 7.80
CA SER A 26 3.46 -0.69 6.78
C SER A 26 4.42 -1.07 5.64
N LYS A 27 5.38 -0.19 5.31
CA LYS A 27 6.40 -0.44 4.29
C LYS A 27 7.54 -1.34 4.79
N GLN A 28 7.72 -1.47 6.10
CA GLN A 28 8.80 -2.26 6.71
C GLN A 28 8.34 -3.64 7.22
N THR A 29 7.09 -3.76 7.66
CA THR A 29 6.53 -5.01 8.17
C THR A 29 6.27 -5.98 7.03
N VAL A 30 7.05 -7.06 6.97
CA VAL A 30 6.88 -8.17 6.02
C VAL A 30 6.14 -9.32 6.69
N SER A 31 5.19 -9.92 5.98
CA SER A 31 4.48 -11.12 6.41
C SER A 31 4.15 -12.03 5.23
N SER A 32 3.74 -13.26 5.54
CA SER A 32 3.34 -14.27 4.56
C SER A 32 1.87 -14.14 4.24
N TYR A 33 1.53 -13.93 2.97
CA TYR A 33 0.16 -13.82 2.49
C TYR A 33 -0.14 -14.86 1.42
N VAL A 34 -1.34 -15.44 1.49
CA VAL A 34 -1.88 -16.24 0.40
C VAL A 34 -2.58 -15.30 -0.57
N VAL A 35 -2.00 -15.15 -1.76
CA VAL A 35 -2.48 -14.29 -2.83
C VAL A 35 -3.18 -15.16 -3.87
N MET A 36 -4.41 -14.80 -4.20
CA MET A 36 -5.14 -15.33 -5.35
C MET A 36 -4.84 -14.45 -6.55
N LEU A 37 -3.95 -14.92 -7.42
CA LEU A 37 -3.57 -14.20 -8.64
C LEU A 37 -4.71 -14.26 -9.67
N ASP A 38 -4.77 -13.28 -10.56
CA ASP A 38 -5.85 -13.17 -11.56
C ASP A 38 -5.87 -14.35 -12.56
N GLY A 39 -4.77 -15.11 -12.65
CA GLY A 39 -4.70 -16.39 -13.37
C GLY A 39 -5.36 -17.58 -12.63
N GLY A 40 -5.94 -17.36 -11.46
CA GLY A 40 -6.61 -18.38 -10.64
C GLY A 40 -5.69 -19.21 -9.75
N SER A 41 -4.38 -18.97 -9.78
CA SER A 41 -3.43 -19.62 -8.88
C SER A 41 -3.47 -19.00 -7.48
N LEU A 42 -3.27 -19.85 -6.47
CA LEU A 42 -3.00 -19.41 -5.10
C LEU A 42 -1.50 -19.52 -4.84
N GLU A 43 -0.88 -18.40 -4.50
CA GLU A 43 0.55 -18.33 -4.21
C GLU A 43 0.79 -17.72 -2.83
N THR A 44 1.70 -18.34 -2.07
CA THR A 44 2.18 -17.76 -0.81
C THR A 44 3.32 -16.81 -1.11
N MET A 45 3.17 -15.54 -0.76
CA MET A 45 4.15 -14.49 -1.02
C MET A 45 4.52 -13.76 0.27
N GLU A 46 5.80 -13.41 0.41
CA GLU A 46 6.28 -12.52 1.47
C GLU A 46 6.13 -11.06 1.01
N LEU A 47 5.19 -10.34 1.61
CA LEU A 47 4.83 -8.98 1.21
C LEU A 47 4.94 -8.01 2.38
N THR A 48 5.27 -6.75 2.08
CA THR A 48 5.05 -5.68 3.05
C THR A 48 3.54 -5.49 3.27
N ALA A 49 3.13 -4.99 4.43
CA ALA A 49 1.73 -4.61 4.64
C ALA A 49 1.27 -3.57 3.60
N ALA A 50 2.14 -2.64 3.20
CA ALA A 50 1.86 -1.67 2.14
C ALA A 50 1.59 -2.33 0.77
N GLN A 51 2.31 -3.41 0.43
CA GLN A 51 2.03 -4.18 -0.79
C GLN A 51 0.71 -4.95 -0.68
N ALA A 52 0.46 -5.61 0.45
CA ALA A 52 -0.75 -6.40 0.68
C ALA A 52 -2.03 -5.54 0.70
N GLU A 53 -1.94 -4.31 1.20
CA GLU A 53 -3.02 -3.32 1.22
C GLU A 53 -3.16 -2.56 -0.12
N GLY A 54 -2.24 -2.77 -1.08
CA GLY A 54 -2.31 -2.22 -2.42
C GLY A 54 -1.77 -0.80 -2.59
N PHE A 55 -0.91 -0.33 -1.68
CA PHE A 55 -0.27 0.98 -1.76
C PHE A 55 1.04 0.99 -2.54
N GLU A 56 1.61 -0.18 -2.81
CA GLU A 56 2.89 -0.35 -3.50
C GLU A 56 2.81 -1.41 -4.59
N CYS A 57 3.64 -1.24 -5.60
CA CYS A 57 3.87 -2.28 -6.60
C CYS A 57 4.48 -3.54 -5.96
N LEU A 58 3.93 -4.70 -6.31
CA LEU A 58 4.44 -6.02 -5.94
C LEU A 58 5.91 -6.22 -6.30
N THR A 59 6.36 -5.68 -7.43
CA THR A 59 7.71 -5.91 -7.96
C THR A 59 8.73 -4.88 -7.48
N CYS A 60 8.46 -3.59 -7.69
CA CYS A 60 9.45 -2.52 -7.44
C CYS A 60 9.23 -1.75 -6.13
N LYS A 61 8.19 -2.10 -5.34
CA LYS A 61 7.78 -1.41 -4.11
C LYS A 61 7.49 0.08 -4.27
N THR A 62 7.44 0.57 -5.51
CA THR A 62 7.17 1.98 -5.76
C THR A 62 5.69 2.25 -5.53
N GLN A 63 5.41 3.31 -4.79
CA GLN A 63 4.09 3.92 -4.77
C GLN A 63 3.95 4.71 -6.08
N CYS A 64 3.15 4.23 -7.03
CA CYS A 64 2.89 5.01 -8.24
C CYS A 64 1.94 6.17 -7.90
N SER A 65 2.21 7.31 -8.52
CA SER A 65 1.47 8.55 -8.30
C SER A 65 0.03 8.46 -8.82
N THR A 66 -0.80 9.41 -8.38
CA THR A 66 -2.26 9.49 -8.55
C THR A 66 -2.72 9.59 -10.02
N GLY A 67 -2.62 8.48 -10.74
CA GLY A 67 -3.34 8.19 -11.96
C GLY A 67 -3.78 6.73 -11.91
N THR A 68 -5.06 6.46 -12.09
CA THR A 68 -5.65 5.11 -12.14
C THR A 68 -5.01 4.21 -13.19
N GLU A 69 -4.26 4.78 -14.14
CA GLU A 69 -3.52 4.09 -15.19
C GLU A 69 -2.11 3.64 -14.78
N ALA A 70 -1.64 3.99 -13.57
CA ALA A 70 -0.28 3.68 -13.14
C ALA A 70 -0.15 2.28 -12.51
N PHE A 71 -1.27 1.66 -12.12
CA PHE A 71 -1.33 0.35 -11.48
C PHE A 71 -2.32 -0.58 -12.18
N VAL A 72 -1.96 -1.85 -12.26
CA VAL A 72 -2.81 -2.93 -12.75
C VAL A 72 -2.98 -3.92 -11.59
N PRO A 73 -4.23 -4.31 -11.22
CA PRO A 73 -4.43 -5.39 -10.26
C PRO A 73 -3.86 -6.68 -10.85
N VAL A 74 -3.22 -7.49 -10.01
CA VAL A 74 -2.67 -8.79 -10.41
C VAL A 74 -3.14 -9.94 -9.53
N GLY A 75 -3.86 -9.61 -8.46
CA GLY A 75 -4.44 -10.58 -7.56
C GLY A 75 -5.09 -9.93 -6.34
N ARG A 76 -5.59 -10.79 -5.46
CA ARG A 76 -6.26 -10.40 -4.22
C ARG A 76 -5.83 -11.25 -3.04
N ILE A 77 -5.83 -10.65 -1.87
CA ILE A 77 -5.66 -11.34 -0.59
C ILE A 77 -7.01 -11.25 0.14
N PRO A 78 -7.69 -12.38 0.37
CA PRO A 78 -8.96 -12.39 1.10
C PRO A 78 -8.84 -11.64 2.44
N SER A 79 -9.81 -10.79 2.73
CA SER A 79 -9.87 -9.97 3.97
C SER A 79 -8.80 -8.90 4.15
N VAL A 80 -7.87 -8.71 3.20
CA VAL A 80 -6.85 -7.65 3.25
C VAL A 80 -7.05 -6.63 2.14
N GLY A 81 -6.99 -7.05 0.88
CA GLY A 81 -7.02 -6.11 -0.23
C GLY A 81 -6.68 -6.72 -1.58
N SER A 82 -6.47 -5.85 -2.57
CA SER A 82 -5.93 -6.22 -3.88
C SER A 82 -4.46 -5.86 -3.94
N VAL A 83 -3.69 -6.69 -4.62
CA VAL A 83 -2.27 -6.45 -4.88
C VAL A 83 -2.09 -5.99 -6.32
N PHE A 84 -1.14 -5.08 -6.53
CA PHE A 84 -1.01 -4.38 -7.81
C PHE A 84 0.42 -4.44 -8.32
N GLN A 85 0.56 -4.37 -9.64
CA GLN A 85 1.83 -4.06 -10.30
C GLN A 85 1.77 -2.71 -10.98
N CYS A 86 2.89 -2.00 -11.00
CA CYS A 86 3.03 -0.79 -11.78
C CYS A 86 2.95 -1.13 -13.28
N VAL A 87 2.39 -0.28 -14.14
CA VAL A 87 2.37 -0.54 -15.60
C VAL A 87 3.77 -0.75 -16.19
N ALA A 88 4.77 -0.04 -15.69
CA ALA A 88 6.17 -0.25 -16.09
C ALA A 88 6.70 -1.64 -15.72
N CYS A 89 6.14 -2.26 -14.68
CA CYS A 89 6.49 -3.58 -14.17
C CYS A 89 5.68 -4.67 -14.89
N ALA A 90 4.39 -4.40 -15.15
CA ALA A 90 3.46 -5.31 -15.80
C ALA A 90 3.85 -5.60 -17.26
N GLY A 91 4.45 -4.62 -17.95
CA GLY A 91 4.95 -4.78 -19.33
C GLY A 91 6.26 -5.57 -19.46
N GLY A 92 6.86 -6.02 -18.35
CA GLY A 92 8.09 -6.80 -18.38
C GLY A 92 9.32 -5.99 -18.82
N ALA A 93 9.74 -5.01 -18.04
CA ALA A 93 11.15 -4.64 -18.04
C ALA A 93 11.92 -5.72 -17.26
N ARG A 94 12.43 -6.71 -18.00
CA ARG A 94 13.48 -7.63 -17.54
C ARG A 94 14.78 -6.87 -17.30
#